data_AF-A0AAV9FDL4-F1
#
_entry.id   AF-A0AAV9FDL4-F1
#
_cell.length_a   1.000
_cell.length_b   1.000
_cell.length_c   1.000
_cell.angle_alpha   90.00
_cell.angle_beta   90.00
_cell.angle_gamma   90.00
#
_symmetry.space_group_name_H-M   'P 1'
#
loop_
_entity.id
_entity.type
_entity.pdbx_description
1 polymer ?
#
loop_
_entity_poly.entity_id
_entity_poly.type
_entity_poly.pdbx_seq_one_letter_code
_entity_poly.pdbx_strand_id
1 'polypeptide(L)'
;MEEEAVKYVWEGAVPLQIHLHESEVTTSPPPPPSFVLAPRVGYLPLLVPLIKPHFHGMLPPGVDTVWFDYNGLPLKWNIPTGVLFDLLCVEPERPWNLTVHFRGYPGEILIPCESEDSVKWSFINSLKEAVYIINGNSKTVMNMSQADHLELWRSIMKGNMESYLHVSSKLKLRTVGEDLKARGTSSSQPRQSGETDVGVPSRTGRVPVRLYIRNIGEVHDGLEDARAIVSWDEISYINRPVEFYKEEGKPFTLRSAIKTLLPEFFDGNPY
;
A
#
# COMPACT_ATOMS: atom_id res chain seq x y z
N MET A 1 -16.19 -6.41 15.68
CA MET A 1 -14.99 -5.59 15.94
C MET A 1 -13.93 -5.82 14.85
N GLU A 2 -13.46 -7.04 14.58
CA GLU A 2 -12.48 -7.27 13.49
C GLU A 2 -13.04 -6.96 12.09
N GLU A 3 -14.23 -7.49 11.74
CA GLU A 3 -14.88 -7.20 10.46
C GLU A 3 -15.21 -5.72 10.26
N GLU A 4 -15.55 -5.03 11.36
CA GLU A 4 -15.87 -3.61 11.36
C GLU A 4 -14.63 -2.74 11.11
N ALA A 5 -13.50 -3.10 11.72
CA ALA A 5 -12.21 -2.44 11.46
C ALA A 5 -11.77 -2.63 9.99
N VAL A 6 -11.91 -3.84 9.43
CA VAL A 6 -11.62 -4.11 8.01
C VAL A 6 -12.50 -3.26 7.10
N LYS A 7 -13.80 -3.16 7.43
CA LYS A 7 -14.73 -2.30 6.69
C LYS A 7 -14.32 -0.84 6.72
N TYR A 8 -13.94 -0.29 7.88
CA TYR A 8 -13.49 1.10 7.97
C TYR A 8 -12.21 1.38 7.18
N VAL A 9 -11.26 0.44 7.17
CA VAL A 9 -10.06 0.55 6.34
C VAL A 9 -10.42 0.57 4.85
N TRP A 10 -11.36 -0.29 4.46
CA TRP A 10 -11.78 -0.42 3.06
C TRP A 10 -12.58 0.79 2.54
N GLU A 11 -13.50 1.31 3.35
CA GLU A 11 -14.34 2.47 3.03
C GLU A 11 -13.60 3.82 3.18
N GLY A 12 -12.40 3.81 3.75
CA GLY A 12 -11.58 5.00 3.94
C GLY A 12 -11.29 5.70 2.61
N ALA A 13 -11.55 7.00 2.56
CA ALA A 13 -11.32 7.84 1.38
C ALA A 13 -10.54 9.12 1.74
N VAL A 14 -9.86 9.68 0.74
CA VAL A 14 -9.18 10.98 0.80
C VAL A 14 -9.94 11.95 -0.10
N PRO A 15 -10.47 13.08 0.41
CA PRO A 15 -11.06 14.10 -0.43
C PRO A 15 -9.95 14.78 -1.24
N LEU A 16 -10.02 14.68 -2.57
CA LEU A 16 -9.06 15.29 -3.49
C LEU A 16 -9.67 16.51 -4.17
N GLN A 17 -8.86 17.54 -4.33
CA GLN A 17 -9.11 18.65 -5.24
C GLN A 17 -7.99 18.64 -6.29
N ILE A 18 -8.35 18.41 -7.55
CA ILE A 18 -7.41 18.12 -8.63
C ILE A 18 -7.42 19.28 -9.63
N HIS A 19 -6.29 19.94 -9.79
CA HIS A 19 -6.10 21.04 -10.72
C HIS A 19 -5.38 20.56 -11.98
N LEU A 20 -5.74 21.11 -13.15
CA LEU A 20 -4.92 20.95 -14.35
C LEU A 20 -3.69 21.85 -14.21
N HIS A 21 -2.51 21.33 -14.54
CA HIS A 21 -1.29 22.13 -14.50
C HIS A 21 -1.38 23.35 -15.43
N GLU A 22 -0.92 24.51 -14.97
CA GLU A 22 -1.11 25.80 -15.65
C GLU A 22 -0.50 25.84 -17.05
N SER A 23 0.62 25.15 -17.28
CA SER A 23 1.25 25.08 -18.61
C SER A 23 0.46 24.28 -19.64
N GLU A 24 -0.58 23.56 -19.19
CA GLU A 24 -1.45 22.72 -20.03
C GLU A 24 -2.85 23.32 -20.20
N VAL A 25 -3.12 24.50 -19.64
CA VAL A 25 -4.41 25.17 -19.78
C VAL A 25 -4.48 25.95 -21.10
N THR A 26 -5.46 25.62 -21.94
CA THR A 26 -5.70 26.34 -23.22
C THR A 26 -6.90 27.30 -23.16
N THR A 27 -7.64 27.34 -22.06
CA THR A 27 -8.85 28.16 -21.90
C THR A 27 -8.61 29.39 -21.03
N SER A 28 -9.39 30.45 -21.25
CA SER A 28 -9.46 31.62 -20.35
C SER A 28 -10.94 31.91 -20.03
N PRO A 29 -11.37 31.84 -18.76
CA PRO A 29 -10.59 31.57 -17.55
C PRO A 29 -10.06 30.12 -17.47
N PRO A 30 -9.11 29.82 -16.55
CA PRO A 30 -8.65 28.46 -16.31
C PRO A 30 -9.79 27.53 -15.86
N PRO A 31 -9.69 26.22 -16.13
CA PRO A 31 -10.77 25.29 -15.80
C PRO A 31 -10.91 25.12 -14.30
N PRO A 32 -12.15 24.90 -13.80
CA PRO A 32 -12.36 24.62 -12.39
C PRO A 32 -11.72 23.28 -11.99
N PRO A 33 -11.25 23.13 -10.74
CA PRO A 33 -10.72 21.87 -10.26
C PRO A 33 -11.78 20.76 -10.26
N SER A 34 -11.31 19.51 -10.37
CA SER A 34 -12.13 18.33 -10.20
C SER A 34 -12.08 17.84 -8.76
N PHE A 35 -13.24 17.55 -8.16
CA PHE A 35 -13.33 17.03 -6.79
C PHE A 35 -13.67 15.55 -6.81
N VAL A 36 -12.85 14.73 -6.14
CA VAL A 36 -13.00 13.27 -6.13
C VAL A 36 -12.74 12.72 -4.74
N LEU A 37 -13.58 11.79 -4.27
CA LEU A 37 -13.28 10.98 -3.09
C LEU A 37 -12.46 9.76 -3.53
N ALA A 38 -11.15 9.82 -3.34
CA ALA A 38 -10.26 8.73 -3.75
C ALA A 38 -10.15 7.66 -2.64
N PRO A 39 -10.34 6.37 -2.95
CA PRO A 39 -10.17 5.30 -1.97
C PRO A 39 -8.73 5.26 -1.43
N ARG A 40 -8.56 5.15 -0.10
CA ARG A 40 -7.23 5.04 0.54
C ARG A 40 -6.47 3.80 0.07
N VAL A 41 -7.18 2.70 -0.14
CA VAL A 41 -6.62 1.43 -0.65
C VAL A 41 -6.45 1.40 -2.18
N GLY A 42 -6.89 2.45 -2.88
CA GLY A 42 -6.78 2.58 -4.33
C GLY A 42 -5.44 3.19 -4.78
N TYR A 43 -5.31 3.41 -6.09
CA TYR A 43 -4.13 4.03 -6.72
C TYR A 43 -4.56 5.22 -7.58
N LEU A 44 -3.75 6.27 -7.65
CA LEU A 44 -4.08 7.51 -8.36
C LEU A 44 -4.43 7.32 -9.85
N PRO A 45 -3.77 6.45 -10.64
CA PRO A 45 -4.15 6.23 -12.04
C PRO A 45 -5.58 5.71 -12.22
N LEU A 46 -6.19 5.13 -11.19
CA LEU A 46 -7.59 4.67 -11.24
C LEU A 46 -8.59 5.82 -11.33
N LEU A 47 -8.15 7.03 -11.03
CA LEU A 47 -8.98 8.23 -11.11
C LEU A 47 -8.99 8.82 -12.53
N VAL A 48 -8.07 8.40 -13.41
CA VAL A 48 -7.93 8.93 -14.77
C VAL A 48 -9.23 8.85 -15.58
N PRO A 49 -10.00 7.74 -15.57
CA PRO A 49 -11.28 7.68 -16.29
C PRO A 49 -12.32 8.70 -15.79
N LEU A 50 -12.22 9.16 -14.55
CA LEU A 50 -13.11 10.19 -13.97
C LEU A 50 -12.61 11.60 -14.30
N ILE A 51 -11.30 11.81 -14.26
CA ILE A 51 -10.67 13.13 -14.38
C ILE A 51 -10.47 13.54 -15.85
N LYS A 52 -10.06 12.60 -16.70
CA LYS A 52 -9.74 12.89 -18.10
C LYS A 52 -10.89 13.53 -18.87
N PRO A 53 -12.15 13.05 -18.77
CA PRO A 53 -13.28 13.71 -19.46
C PRO A 53 -13.51 15.15 -19.03
N HIS A 54 -13.21 15.50 -17.77
CA HIS A 54 -13.38 16.85 -17.24
C HIS A 54 -12.39 17.85 -17.87
N PHE A 55 -11.14 17.43 -18.10
CA PHE A 55 -10.10 18.32 -18.64
C PHE A 55 -9.87 18.19 -20.15
N HIS A 56 -10.36 17.14 -20.81
CA HIS A 56 -10.01 16.80 -22.20
C HIS A 56 -10.18 17.97 -23.19
N GLY A 57 -11.25 18.75 -23.06
CA GLY A 57 -11.53 19.89 -23.95
C GLY A 57 -10.66 21.13 -23.73
N MET A 58 -9.80 21.11 -22.71
CA MET A 58 -8.95 22.24 -22.29
C MET A 58 -7.46 21.97 -22.48
N LEU A 59 -7.10 20.78 -22.99
CA LEU A 59 -5.71 20.36 -23.15
C LEU A 59 -5.12 20.84 -24.50
N PRO A 60 -3.81 21.13 -24.56
CA PRO A 60 -3.12 21.33 -25.82
C PRO A 60 -3.12 20.03 -26.65
N PRO A 61 -3.03 20.10 -27.99
CA PRO A 61 -2.92 18.91 -28.82
C PRO A 61 -1.68 18.08 -28.45
N GLY A 62 -1.80 16.76 -28.44
CA GLY A 62 -0.70 15.86 -28.12
C GLY A 62 -1.15 14.47 -27.66
N VAL A 63 -0.18 13.61 -27.38
CA VAL A 63 -0.40 12.29 -26.77
C VAL A 63 -0.48 12.47 -25.26
N ASP A 64 -1.52 11.92 -24.65
CA ASP A 64 -1.74 12.01 -23.21
C ASP A 64 -0.82 11.04 -22.45
N THR A 65 -0.01 11.60 -21.55
CA THR A 65 0.77 10.89 -20.53
C THR A 65 0.33 11.40 -19.17
N VAL A 66 -0.56 10.67 -18.50
CA VAL A 66 -1.18 11.16 -17.27
C VAL A 66 -0.31 10.85 -16.05
N TRP A 67 -0.03 11.87 -15.23
CA TRP A 67 0.63 11.71 -13.94
C TRP A 67 0.17 12.79 -12.97
N PHE A 68 0.45 12.59 -11.68
CA PHE A 68 0.01 13.46 -10.60
C PHE A 68 1.22 14.04 -9.88
N ASP A 69 1.12 15.30 -9.48
CA ASP A 69 2.07 15.94 -8.58
C ASP A 69 1.38 16.46 -7.31
N TYR A 70 2.18 16.57 -6.26
CA TYR A 70 1.83 17.30 -5.05
C TYR A 70 2.94 18.30 -4.73
N ASN A 71 2.64 19.60 -4.79
CA ASN A 71 3.61 20.67 -4.55
C ASN A 71 4.90 20.53 -5.39
N GLY A 72 4.77 20.09 -6.64
CA GLY A 72 5.89 19.90 -7.55
C GLY A 72 6.62 18.56 -7.40
N LEU A 73 6.24 17.70 -6.45
CA LEU A 73 6.77 16.34 -6.32
C LEU A 73 5.94 15.37 -7.18
N PRO A 74 6.51 14.73 -8.22
CA PRO A 74 5.81 13.70 -8.98
C PRO A 74 5.47 12.49 -8.10
N LEU A 75 4.19 12.11 -8.06
CA LEU A 75 3.70 11.06 -7.17
C LEU A 75 3.93 9.67 -7.75
N LYS A 76 4.57 8.80 -6.97
CA LYS A 76 4.78 7.38 -7.31
C LYS A 76 3.45 6.63 -7.32
N TRP A 77 2.91 6.41 -8.52
CA TRP A 77 1.59 5.84 -8.73
C TRP A 77 1.39 4.42 -8.20
N ASN A 78 2.48 3.67 -7.99
CA ASN A 78 2.47 2.32 -7.44
C ASN A 78 2.35 2.27 -5.91
N ILE A 79 2.28 3.43 -5.26
CA ILE A 79 1.99 3.58 -3.83
C ILE A 79 0.49 3.88 -3.66
N PRO A 80 -0.22 3.21 -2.72
CA PRO A 80 -1.64 3.47 -2.50
C PRO A 80 -1.92 4.94 -2.14
N THR A 81 -3.06 5.47 -2.58
CA THR A 81 -3.48 6.86 -2.38
C THR A 81 -3.43 7.28 -0.91
N GLY A 82 -3.91 6.43 0.01
CA GLY A 82 -3.90 6.71 1.45
C GLY A 82 -2.48 6.78 2.02
N VAL A 83 -1.57 5.94 1.52
CA VAL A 83 -0.16 5.94 1.96
C VAL A 83 0.55 7.20 1.46
N LEU A 84 0.31 7.61 0.20
CA LEU A 84 0.83 8.88 -0.31
C LEU A 84 0.32 10.07 0.51
N PHE A 85 -0.98 10.09 0.82
CA PHE A 85 -1.58 11.14 1.65
C PHE A 85 -0.94 11.19 3.05
N ASP A 86 -0.90 10.06 3.76
CA ASP A 86 -0.38 10.00 5.13
C ASP A 86 1.13 10.29 5.20
N LEU A 87 1.89 10.00 4.12
CA LEU A 87 3.33 10.24 4.03
C LEU A 87 3.67 11.71 3.72
N LEU A 88 2.94 12.32 2.79
CA LEU A 88 3.27 13.64 2.25
C LEU A 88 2.54 14.76 2.99
N CYS A 89 1.38 14.48 3.57
CA CYS A 89 0.51 15.43 4.26
C CYS A 89 0.64 15.22 5.79
N VAL A 90 1.65 15.87 6.38
CA VAL A 90 1.97 15.77 7.82
C VAL A 90 0.83 16.27 8.68
N GLU A 91 0.27 17.43 8.31
CA GLU A 91 -1.02 17.89 8.80
C GLU A 91 -2.06 17.67 7.69
N PRO A 92 -3.11 16.88 7.93
CA PRO A 92 -4.01 16.42 6.88
C PRO A 92 -4.87 17.56 6.33
N GLU A 93 -4.37 18.21 5.28
CA GLU A 93 -5.10 19.17 4.46
C GLU A 93 -6.32 18.49 3.83
N ARG A 94 -7.47 19.13 3.92
CA ARG A 94 -8.73 18.62 3.36
C ARG A 94 -9.47 19.75 2.65
N PRO A 95 -9.65 19.69 1.32
CA PRO A 95 -9.23 18.61 0.41
C PRO A 95 -7.70 18.53 0.20
N TRP A 96 -7.17 17.35 -0.12
CA TRP A 96 -5.79 17.18 -0.56
C TRP A 96 -5.64 17.73 -1.98
N ASN A 97 -4.86 18.81 -2.11
CA ASN A 97 -4.68 19.53 -3.36
C ASN A 97 -3.65 18.85 -4.24
N LEU A 98 -4.08 18.21 -5.33
CA LEU A 98 -3.21 17.59 -6.31
C LEU A 98 -3.26 18.37 -7.64
N THR A 99 -2.19 18.23 -8.40
CA THR A 99 -2.13 18.71 -9.78
C THR A 99 -2.01 17.51 -10.71
N VAL A 100 -2.81 17.48 -11.77
CA VAL A 100 -2.74 16.49 -12.83
C VAL A 100 -2.05 17.09 -14.05
N HIS A 101 -1.18 16.28 -14.64
CA HIS A 101 -0.49 16.57 -15.89
C HIS A 101 -0.90 15.54 -16.93
N PHE A 102 -1.02 15.98 -18.17
CA PHE A 102 -1.29 15.15 -19.34
C PHE A 102 -0.09 15.13 -20.30
N ARG A 103 0.95 15.91 -20.06
CA ARG A 103 2.19 15.97 -20.86
C ARG A 103 3.41 15.80 -19.96
N GLY A 104 4.59 15.68 -20.58
CA GLY A 104 5.86 15.77 -19.86
C GLY A 104 6.08 14.73 -18.77
N TYR A 105 5.78 13.45 -19.05
CA TYR A 105 5.93 12.38 -18.06
C TYR A 105 7.35 12.33 -17.46
N PRO A 106 7.52 12.38 -16.13
CA PRO A 106 8.83 12.41 -15.48
C PRO A 106 9.41 11.00 -15.36
N GLY A 107 9.86 10.43 -16.48
CA GLY A 107 10.36 9.06 -16.58
C GLY A 107 11.64 8.78 -15.78
N GLU A 108 12.39 9.81 -15.40
CA GLU A 108 13.56 9.68 -14.52
C GLU A 108 13.19 9.40 -13.06
N ILE A 109 11.97 9.76 -12.64
CA ILE A 109 11.48 9.65 -11.26
C ILE A 109 10.40 8.56 -11.15
N LEU A 110 9.50 8.49 -12.14
CA LEU A 110 8.35 7.60 -12.14
C LEU A 110 8.57 6.41 -13.08
N ILE A 111 8.25 5.22 -12.59
CA ILE A 111 8.18 4.03 -13.44
C ILE A 111 7.04 4.20 -14.47
N PRO A 112 7.17 3.74 -15.72
CA PRO A 112 6.13 3.94 -16.74
C PRO A 112 4.75 3.38 -16.34
N CYS A 113 3.68 4.15 -16.61
CA CYS A 113 2.29 3.75 -16.42
C CYS A 113 1.52 3.86 -17.74
N GLU A 114 1.62 2.83 -18.58
CA GLU A 114 1.06 2.85 -19.93
C GLU A 114 -0.45 2.58 -19.95
N SER A 115 -0.95 1.79 -19.00
CA SER A 115 -2.35 1.36 -18.97
C SER A 115 -2.81 0.97 -17.56
N GLU A 116 -4.13 0.79 -17.41
CA GLU A 116 -4.71 0.21 -16.20
C GLU A 116 -4.10 -1.16 -15.86
N ASP A 117 -3.75 -1.96 -16.89
CA ASP A 117 -3.11 -3.26 -16.70
C ASP A 117 -1.74 -3.15 -16.03
N SER A 118 -0.99 -2.08 -16.26
CA SER A 118 0.29 -1.81 -15.56
C SER A 118 0.06 -1.72 -14.04
N VAL A 119 -1.02 -1.06 -13.63
CA VAL A 119 -1.38 -0.91 -12.22
C VAL A 119 -1.88 -2.22 -11.63
N LYS A 120 -2.72 -2.95 -12.36
CA LYS A 120 -3.16 -4.30 -11.99
C LYS A 120 -1.97 -5.22 -11.73
N TRP A 121 -1.00 -5.28 -12.64
CA TRP A 121 0.16 -6.16 -12.50
C TRP A 121 1.08 -5.72 -11.35
N SER A 122 1.24 -4.42 -11.11
CA SER A 122 1.93 -3.90 -9.93
C SER A 122 1.29 -4.37 -8.61
N PHE A 123 -0.04 -4.33 -8.55
CA PHE A 123 -0.81 -4.86 -7.42
C PHE A 123 -0.61 -6.37 -7.25
N ILE A 124 -0.76 -7.16 -8.32
CA ILE A 124 -0.60 -8.63 -8.26
C ILE A 124 0.83 -9.02 -7.86
N ASN A 125 1.85 -8.30 -8.34
CA ASN A 125 3.23 -8.54 -7.93
C ASN A 125 3.45 -8.23 -6.45
N SER A 126 2.91 -7.12 -5.95
CA SER A 126 2.94 -6.81 -4.51
C SER A 126 2.21 -7.87 -3.67
N LEU A 127 1.09 -8.40 -4.16
CA LEU A 127 0.38 -9.50 -3.51
C LEU A 127 1.21 -10.79 -3.49
N LYS A 128 1.89 -11.12 -4.59
CA LYS A 128 2.80 -12.29 -4.66
C LYS A 128 3.93 -12.18 -3.64
N GLU A 129 4.56 -11.01 -3.50
CA GLU A 129 5.58 -10.75 -2.49
C GLU A 129 5.05 -10.95 -1.07
N ALA A 130 3.88 -10.38 -0.77
CA ALA A 130 3.24 -10.51 0.53
C ALA A 130 2.93 -11.96 0.87
N VAL A 131 2.34 -12.72 -0.07
CA VAL A 131 2.04 -14.14 0.13
C VAL A 131 3.32 -14.96 0.29
N TYR A 132 4.37 -14.66 -0.47
CA TYR A 132 5.66 -15.32 -0.31
C TYR A 132 6.24 -15.12 1.10
N ILE A 133 6.17 -13.89 1.63
CA ILE A 133 6.62 -13.59 2.99
C ILE A 133 5.81 -14.37 4.04
N ILE A 134 4.49 -14.40 3.92
CA ILE A 134 3.59 -15.02 4.92
C ILE A 134 3.67 -16.56 4.86
N ASN A 135 3.64 -17.13 3.65
CA ASN A 135 3.49 -18.58 3.45
C ASN A 135 4.82 -19.29 3.12
N GLY A 136 5.90 -18.55 2.84
CA GLY A 136 7.17 -19.07 2.35
C GLY A 136 7.16 -19.45 0.85
N ASN A 137 6.04 -19.27 0.16
CA ASN A 137 5.90 -19.45 -1.28
C ASN A 137 4.71 -18.67 -1.83
N SER A 138 4.68 -18.40 -3.13
CA SER A 138 3.60 -17.68 -3.82
C SER A 138 2.70 -18.57 -4.67
N LYS A 139 2.69 -19.90 -4.44
CA LYS A 139 1.97 -20.85 -5.31
C LYS A 139 0.46 -20.57 -5.35
N THR A 140 -0.12 -20.12 -4.24
CA THR A 140 -1.56 -19.82 -4.19
C THR A 140 -1.93 -18.69 -5.15
N VAL A 141 -1.17 -17.59 -5.17
CA VAL A 141 -1.40 -16.48 -6.11
C VAL A 141 -1.10 -16.89 -7.56
N MET A 142 -0.04 -17.67 -7.78
CA MET A 142 0.35 -18.12 -9.13
C MET A 142 -0.65 -19.11 -9.74
N ASN A 143 -1.33 -19.90 -8.91
CA ASN A 143 -2.33 -20.88 -9.36
C ASN A 143 -3.74 -20.30 -9.50
N MET A 144 -3.94 -19.03 -9.14
CA MET A 144 -5.21 -18.33 -9.40
C MET A 144 -5.41 -18.12 -10.90
N SER A 145 -6.66 -18.20 -11.34
CA SER A 145 -6.99 -17.94 -12.74
C SER A 145 -6.85 -16.45 -13.08
N GLN A 146 -6.75 -16.13 -14.38
CA GLN A 146 -6.80 -14.74 -14.85
C GLN A 146 -8.11 -14.05 -14.43
N ALA A 147 -9.22 -14.80 -14.38
CA ALA A 147 -10.50 -14.28 -13.90
C ALA A 147 -10.43 -13.88 -12.41
N ASP A 148 -9.77 -14.69 -11.58
CA ASP A 148 -9.58 -14.37 -10.16
C ASP A 148 -8.70 -13.12 -9.96
N HIS A 149 -7.60 -13.00 -10.71
CA HIS A 149 -6.75 -11.80 -10.66
C HIS A 149 -7.54 -10.54 -11.07
N LEU A 150 -8.36 -10.66 -12.12
CA LEU A 150 -9.22 -9.57 -12.59
C LEU A 150 -10.32 -9.23 -11.58
N GLU A 151 -10.91 -10.21 -10.91
CA GLU A 151 -11.94 -10.00 -9.89
C GLU A 151 -11.36 -9.32 -8.64
N LEU A 152 -10.18 -9.75 -8.16
CA LEU A 152 -9.46 -9.04 -7.09
C LEU A 152 -9.22 -7.57 -7.46
N TRP A 153 -8.72 -7.35 -8.67
CA TRP A 153 -8.43 -6.01 -9.18
C TRP A 153 -9.67 -5.13 -9.26
N ARG A 154 -10.75 -5.63 -9.89
CA ARG A 154 -12.02 -4.92 -10.00
C ARG A 154 -12.65 -4.63 -8.65
N SER A 155 -12.47 -5.53 -7.68
CA SER A 155 -12.98 -5.34 -6.32
C SER A 155 -12.36 -4.10 -5.67
N ILE A 156 -11.05 -3.90 -5.82
CA ILE A 156 -10.35 -2.70 -5.35
C ILE A 156 -10.85 -1.45 -6.08
N MET A 157 -10.91 -1.49 -7.41
CA MET A 157 -11.37 -0.35 -8.21
C MET A 157 -12.78 0.12 -7.86
N LYS A 158 -13.68 -0.83 -7.60
CA LYS A 158 -15.09 -0.56 -7.29
C LYS A 158 -15.36 -0.37 -5.81
N GLY A 159 -14.35 -0.54 -4.95
CA GLY A 159 -14.54 -0.56 -3.50
C GLY A 159 -15.48 -1.68 -3.03
N ASN A 160 -15.53 -2.82 -3.71
CA ASN A 160 -16.34 -3.97 -3.29
C ASN A 160 -15.53 -4.89 -2.36
N MET A 161 -15.72 -4.72 -1.05
CA MET A 161 -15.03 -5.51 -0.03
C MET A 161 -15.42 -6.99 -0.08
N GLU A 162 -16.70 -7.30 -0.29
CA GLU A 162 -17.21 -8.68 -0.23
C GLU A 162 -16.61 -9.52 -1.36
N SER A 163 -16.58 -9.00 -2.59
CA SER A 163 -15.93 -9.65 -3.72
C SER A 163 -14.42 -9.84 -3.49
N TYR A 164 -13.75 -8.84 -2.90
CA TYR A 164 -12.34 -8.97 -2.55
C TYR A 164 -12.10 -10.09 -1.52
N LEU A 165 -12.89 -10.12 -0.45
CA LEU A 165 -12.78 -11.13 0.61
C LEU A 165 -13.05 -12.53 0.06
N HIS A 166 -14.11 -12.68 -0.76
CA HIS A 166 -14.47 -13.93 -1.39
C HIS A 166 -13.31 -14.52 -2.22
N VAL A 167 -12.67 -13.72 -3.08
CA VAL A 167 -11.55 -14.21 -3.90
C VAL A 167 -10.28 -14.38 -3.08
N SER A 168 -10.00 -13.46 -2.15
CA SER A 168 -8.81 -13.52 -1.28
C SER A 168 -8.80 -14.72 -0.34
N SER A 169 -9.95 -15.31 -0.01
CA SER A 169 -10.05 -16.56 0.76
C SER A 169 -9.26 -17.72 0.11
N LYS A 170 -9.12 -17.70 -1.22
CA LYS A 170 -8.35 -18.69 -2.00
C LYS A 170 -6.84 -18.59 -1.75
N LEU A 171 -6.35 -17.45 -1.26
CA LEU A 171 -4.93 -17.22 -0.98
C LEU A 171 -4.42 -18.09 0.17
N LYS A 172 -5.31 -18.57 1.04
CA LYS A 172 -4.99 -19.40 2.21
C LYS A 172 -3.82 -18.80 2.99
N LEU A 173 -3.91 -17.51 3.28
CA LEU A 173 -2.91 -16.81 4.08
C LEU A 173 -2.87 -17.47 5.45
N ARG A 174 -1.69 -17.78 5.95
CA ARG A 174 -1.56 -18.40 7.27
C ARG A 174 -2.05 -17.42 8.33
N THR A 175 -3.23 -17.67 8.88
CA THR A 175 -3.80 -16.90 9.98
C THR A 175 -3.03 -17.20 11.26
N VAL A 176 -2.77 -16.17 12.07
CA VAL A 176 -2.09 -16.30 13.36
C VAL A 176 -3.02 -17.03 14.36
N GLY A 177 -3.15 -18.36 14.25
CA GLY A 177 -3.99 -19.15 15.16
C GLY A 177 -4.55 -20.47 14.64
N GLU A 178 -4.65 -20.69 13.33
CA GLU A 178 -5.40 -21.84 12.80
C GLU A 178 -4.65 -23.19 12.85
N ASP A 179 -3.32 -23.16 12.91
CA ASP A 179 -2.48 -24.37 12.93
C ASP A 179 -2.48 -25.12 14.29
N LEU A 180 -3.27 -24.68 15.28
CA LEU A 180 -3.52 -25.41 16.53
C LEU A 180 -4.70 -26.39 16.40
N LYS A 181 -5.69 -26.09 15.57
CA LYS A 181 -6.87 -26.96 15.39
C LYS A 181 -6.58 -28.15 14.46
N ALA A 182 -5.67 -27.99 13.49
CA ALA A 182 -5.35 -29.04 12.52
C ALA A 182 -4.58 -30.24 13.09
N ARG A 183 -4.02 -30.16 14.31
CA ARG A 183 -3.33 -31.29 14.98
C ARG A 183 -4.20 -32.03 16.00
N GLY A 184 -5.46 -31.63 16.20
CA GLY A 184 -6.37 -32.27 17.17
C GLY A 184 -7.14 -33.49 16.64
N THR A 185 -7.08 -33.76 15.33
CA THR A 185 -7.82 -34.86 14.68
C THR A 185 -6.96 -35.57 13.65
N SER A 186 -5.94 -36.29 14.10
CA SER A 186 -5.38 -37.40 13.35
C SER A 186 -5.09 -38.56 14.30
N SER A 187 -5.77 -39.67 14.00
CA SER A 187 -5.83 -40.91 14.76
C SER A 187 -4.47 -41.46 15.16
N SER A 188 -4.42 -41.94 16.40
CA SER A 188 -3.40 -42.79 16.99
C SER A 188 -2.98 -43.97 16.12
N GLN A 189 -1.69 -44.04 15.77
CA GLN A 189 -0.97 -45.31 15.60
C GLN A 189 0.39 -45.20 16.29
N PRO A 190 0.81 -46.22 17.09
CA PRO A 190 2.09 -46.19 17.76
C PRO A 190 3.20 -46.73 16.83
N ARG A 191 4.28 -45.97 16.66
CA ARG A 191 5.57 -46.51 16.20
C ARG A 191 6.67 -46.09 17.17
N GLN A 192 7.35 -47.09 17.73
CA GLN A 192 8.56 -46.97 18.53
C GLN A 192 9.76 -46.59 17.66
N SER A 193 10.61 -45.69 18.15
CA SER A 193 12.09 -45.82 18.29
C SER A 193 12.83 -44.49 18.14
N GLY A 194 13.74 -44.21 19.08
CA GLY A 194 15.05 -43.58 18.85
C GLY A 194 15.15 -42.05 18.72
N GLU A 195 15.56 -41.40 19.82
CA GLU A 195 16.46 -40.24 19.92
C GLU A 195 16.57 -39.23 18.76
N THR A 196 16.04 -38.02 18.99
CA THR A 196 16.84 -36.79 19.25
C THR A 196 15.85 -35.68 19.56
N ASP A 197 16.06 -35.02 20.70
CA ASP A 197 15.32 -33.82 21.12
C ASP A 197 15.72 -32.65 20.22
N VAL A 198 15.20 -32.64 18.99
CA VAL A 198 15.24 -31.46 18.12
C VAL A 198 14.10 -30.58 18.60
N GLY A 199 14.46 -29.56 19.37
CA GLY A 199 13.54 -28.58 19.92
C GLY A 199 12.45 -28.23 18.91
N VAL A 200 11.20 -28.32 19.36
CA VAL A 200 10.02 -27.94 18.56
C VAL A 200 10.32 -26.60 17.90
N PRO A 201 10.28 -26.48 16.56
CA PRO A 201 10.57 -25.20 15.93
C PRO A 201 9.51 -24.22 16.43
N SER A 202 9.95 -23.28 17.27
CA SER A 202 9.18 -22.12 17.69
C SER A 202 8.64 -21.48 16.41
N ARG A 203 7.32 -21.60 16.19
CA ARG A 203 6.71 -21.24 14.92
C ARG A 203 6.82 -19.73 14.72
N THR A 204 7.75 -19.30 13.89
CA THR A 204 7.94 -17.90 13.50
C THR A 204 6.88 -17.49 12.49
N GLY A 205 6.05 -16.51 12.83
CA GLY A 205 5.22 -15.82 11.86
C GLY A 205 5.99 -14.69 11.19
N ARG A 206 5.59 -14.31 9.97
CA ARG A 206 6.19 -13.21 9.22
C ARG A 206 5.11 -12.26 8.73
N VAL A 207 5.30 -10.96 8.95
CA VAL A 207 4.43 -9.90 8.44
C VAL A 207 5.16 -9.16 7.32
N PRO A 208 4.59 -9.06 6.11
CA PRO A 208 5.16 -8.21 5.07
C PRO A 208 4.96 -6.74 5.45
N VAL A 209 6.06 -5.99 5.55
CA VAL A 209 6.01 -4.57 5.88
C VAL A 209 6.78 -3.76 4.85
N ARG A 210 6.11 -2.74 4.31
CA ARG A 210 6.71 -1.62 3.58
C ARG A 210 6.59 -0.39 4.46
N LEU A 211 7.71 0.16 4.90
CA LEU A 211 7.79 1.32 5.77
C LEU A 211 8.41 2.48 4.99
N TYR A 212 7.68 3.60 4.95
CA TYR A 212 8.13 4.85 4.36
C TYR A 212 8.36 5.85 5.49
N ILE A 213 9.54 6.46 5.52
CA ILE A 213 9.97 7.34 6.60
C ILE A 213 10.40 8.65 5.98
N ARG A 214 9.65 9.69 6.30
CA ARG A 214 10.03 11.07 6.00
C ARG A 214 10.92 11.57 7.13
N ASN A 215 12.12 12.03 6.80
CA ASN A 215 12.94 12.74 7.78
C ASN A 215 12.50 14.20 7.82
N ILE A 216 11.95 14.65 8.94
CA ILE A 216 11.41 16.02 9.09
C ILE A 216 12.49 17.00 9.60
N GLY A 217 13.73 16.54 9.85
CA GLY A 217 14.79 17.38 10.42
C GLY A 217 14.47 17.84 11.85
N GLU A 218 15.29 18.75 12.39
CA GLU A 218 15.02 19.36 13.70
C GLU A 218 13.90 20.39 13.59
N VAL A 219 12.67 19.94 13.76
CA VAL A 219 11.51 20.83 13.82
C VAL A 219 11.48 21.54 15.17
N HIS A 220 11.87 22.81 15.21
CA HIS A 220 11.97 23.57 16.46
C HIS A 220 10.60 24.03 16.99
N ASP A 221 9.60 24.21 16.12
CA ASP A 221 8.30 24.83 16.46
C ASP A 221 7.05 23.96 16.15
N GLY A 222 7.23 22.64 15.98
CA GLY A 222 6.13 21.67 15.82
C GLY A 222 5.86 21.23 14.37
N LEU A 223 5.12 20.12 14.20
CA LEU A 223 4.94 19.42 12.91
C LEU A 223 4.31 20.27 11.79
N GLU A 224 3.69 21.40 12.14
CA GLU A 224 3.05 22.37 11.23
C GLU A 224 4.08 23.09 10.34
N ASP A 225 5.33 23.28 10.82
CA ASP A 225 6.42 23.91 10.06
C ASP A 225 7.24 22.90 9.22
N ALA A 226 6.78 21.65 9.13
CA ALA A 226 7.44 20.62 8.34
C ALA A 226 7.49 21.03 6.85
N ARG A 227 8.70 21.32 6.36
CA ARG A 227 8.94 21.69 4.96
C ARG A 227 8.36 20.65 4.01
N ALA A 228 7.74 21.10 2.92
CA ALA A 228 7.27 20.23 1.85
C ALA A 228 8.43 19.39 1.28
N ILE A 229 8.17 18.11 0.99
CA ILE A 229 9.14 17.23 0.36
C ILE A 229 9.31 17.67 -1.09
N VAL A 230 10.56 17.86 -1.52
CA VAL A 230 10.88 18.24 -2.90
C VAL A 230 11.47 17.08 -3.70
N SER A 231 12.04 16.06 -3.05
CA SER A 231 12.53 14.83 -3.70
C SER A 231 12.15 13.56 -2.94
N TRP A 232 11.95 12.48 -3.69
CA TRP A 232 11.80 11.13 -3.12
C TRP A 232 13.05 10.64 -2.39
N ASP A 233 14.21 11.27 -2.58
CA ASP A 233 15.46 10.95 -1.86
C ASP A 233 15.39 11.32 -0.37
N GLU A 234 14.47 12.21 0.02
CA GLU A 234 14.22 12.59 1.41
C GLU A 234 13.41 11.53 2.18
N ILE A 235 12.90 10.52 1.46
CA ILE A 235 12.07 9.45 2.02
C ILE A 235 12.86 8.16 2.04
N SER A 236 13.14 7.68 3.25
CA SER A 236 13.71 6.35 3.45
C SER A 236 12.64 5.29 3.25
N TYR A 237 12.98 4.23 2.53
CA TYR A 237 12.08 3.12 2.20
C TYR A 237 12.65 1.79 2.68
N ILE A 238 11.88 1.06 3.47
CA ILE A 238 12.21 -0.28 3.95
C ILE A 238 11.14 -1.25 3.46
N ASN A 239 11.56 -2.32 2.82
CA ASN A 239 10.69 -3.43 2.41
C ASN A 239 11.27 -4.74 2.95
N ARG A 240 10.88 -5.11 4.17
CA ARG A 240 11.43 -6.28 4.86
C ARG A 240 10.34 -6.97 5.69
N PRO A 241 10.41 -8.30 5.81
CA PRO A 241 9.50 -9.02 6.70
C PRO A 241 9.82 -8.70 8.16
N VAL A 242 8.77 -8.57 8.97
CA VAL A 242 8.91 -8.56 10.43
C VAL A 242 8.61 -9.95 10.96
N GLU A 243 9.61 -10.58 11.54
CA GLU A 243 9.48 -11.90 12.14
C GLU A 243 9.00 -11.77 13.58
N PHE A 244 8.10 -12.66 13.99
CA PHE A 244 7.64 -12.74 15.37
C PHE A 244 7.60 -14.19 15.84
N TYR A 245 8.08 -14.40 17.06
CA TYR A 245 8.06 -15.68 17.74
C TYR A 245 6.79 -15.75 18.60
N LYS A 246 6.05 -16.84 18.48
CA LYS A 246 5.02 -17.18 19.47
C LYS A 246 5.71 -17.77 20.70
N GLU A 247 6.27 -16.93 21.57
CA GLU A 247 6.56 -17.35 22.94
C GLU A 247 5.25 -17.39 23.74
N GLU A 248 5.08 -18.40 24.59
CA GLU A 248 3.90 -18.48 25.47
C GLU A 248 3.86 -17.24 26.38
N GLY A 249 2.84 -16.40 26.21
CA GLY A 249 2.49 -15.33 27.13
C GLY A 249 2.89 -13.90 26.76
N LYS A 250 3.65 -13.65 25.67
CA LYS A 250 3.95 -12.28 25.22
C LYS A 250 3.31 -11.96 23.86
N PRO A 251 2.41 -10.96 23.77
CA PRO A 251 1.88 -10.52 22.50
C PRO A 251 2.97 -9.79 21.70
N PHE A 252 3.05 -10.09 20.41
CA PHE A 252 3.84 -9.29 19.48
C PHE A 252 3.18 -7.91 19.31
N THR A 253 3.95 -6.83 19.51
CA THR A 253 3.43 -5.45 19.49
C THR A 253 4.01 -4.65 18.34
N LEU A 254 3.29 -3.60 17.92
CA LEU A 254 3.80 -2.64 16.94
C LEU A 254 5.14 -2.02 17.38
N ARG A 255 5.30 -1.74 18.68
CA ARG A 255 6.56 -1.23 19.23
C ARG A 255 7.72 -2.20 19.02
N SER A 256 7.48 -3.51 19.21
CA SER A 256 8.48 -4.53 18.91
C SER A 256 8.80 -4.59 17.42
N ALA A 257 7.78 -4.49 16.55
CA ALA A 257 7.97 -4.48 15.11
C ALA A 257 8.84 -3.31 14.65
N ILE A 258 8.55 -2.10 15.15
CA ILE A 258 9.28 -0.88 14.80
C ILE A 258 10.73 -0.97 15.30
N LYS A 259 10.97 -1.46 16.52
CA LYS A 259 12.34 -1.70 17.03
C LYS A 259 13.15 -2.63 16.13
N THR A 260 12.53 -3.67 15.59
CA THR A 260 13.20 -4.59 14.67
C THR A 260 13.50 -3.95 13.32
N LEU A 261 12.61 -3.09 12.82
CA LEU A 261 12.76 -2.43 11.52
C LEU A 261 13.73 -1.26 11.56
N LEU A 262 13.83 -0.58 12.71
CA LEU A 262 14.54 0.68 12.91
C LEU A 262 15.37 0.66 14.22
N PRO A 263 16.32 -0.27 14.40
CA PRO A 263 17.07 -0.40 15.64
C PRO A 263 17.81 0.89 16.03
N GLU A 264 18.32 1.62 15.04
CA GLU A 264 19.08 2.86 15.22
C GLU A 264 18.31 3.98 15.96
N PHE A 265 16.97 3.96 15.95
CA PHE A 265 16.14 4.94 16.65
C PHE A 265 15.84 4.56 18.12
N PHE A 266 16.19 3.34 18.54
CA PHE A 266 15.91 2.84 19.90
C PHE A 266 17.16 2.45 20.69
N ASP A 267 18.31 2.34 20.06
CA ASP A 267 19.58 1.94 20.69
C ASP A 267 20.23 3.06 21.55
N GLY A 268 19.47 4.11 21.90
CA GLY A 268 19.93 5.26 22.68
C GLY A 268 19.42 5.36 24.12
N ASN A 269 18.67 4.38 24.67
CA ASN A 269 18.16 4.51 26.05
C ASN A 269 18.23 3.20 26.87
N PRO A 270 19.30 2.99 27.66
CA PRO A 270 19.32 2.02 28.74
C PRO A 270 18.75 2.69 30.00
N TYR A 271 17.44 2.58 30.22
CA TYR A 271 16.84 2.74 31.55
C TYR A 271 15.76 1.69 31.76
#